data_AF-A0A2M8N5X4-F1
#
_entry.id   AF-A0A2M8N5X4-F1
#
_cell.length_a   1.000
_cell.length_b   1.000
_cell.length_c   1.000
_cell.angle_alpha   90.00
_cell.angle_beta   90.00
_cell.angle_gamma   90.00
#
_symmetry.space_group_name_H-M   'P 1'
#
loop_
_entity.id
_entity.type
_entity.pdbx_description
1 polymer ?
#
loop_
_entity_poly.entity_id
_entity_poly.type
_entity_poly.pdbx_seq_one_letter_code
_entity_poly.pdbx_strand_id
1 'polypeptide(L)'
;MLAEMTLPSDWMTAAASASKSLSGTWQDTSANATGTAGHFRIYDSTGATAHIEGSITATGGGGDMELDNTSIATGQQVTVTTFTLMAGNA
;
A
#
# COMPACT_ATOMS: atom_id res chain seq x y z
N MET A 1 -12.04 -2.36 -6.32
CA MET A 1 -11.15 -2.40 -5.14
C MET A 1 -10.87 -3.86 -4.84
N LEU A 2 -9.60 -4.26 -4.76
CA LEU A 2 -9.22 -5.66 -4.50
C LEU A 2 -9.03 -5.94 -3.01
N ALA A 3 -8.47 -4.99 -2.28
CA ALA A 3 -8.22 -5.05 -0.84
C ALA A 3 -8.39 -3.64 -0.24
N GLU A 4 -8.75 -3.58 1.05
CA GLU A 4 -8.89 -2.35 1.82
C GLU A 4 -8.34 -2.55 3.24
N MET A 5 -7.58 -1.60 3.75
CA MET A 5 -7.02 -1.67 5.09
C MET A 5 -6.94 -0.29 5.74
N THR A 6 -7.21 -0.22 7.04
CA THR A 6 -7.00 0.98 7.84
C THR A 6 -5.55 1.04 8.30
N LEU A 7 -4.86 2.14 7.98
CA LEU A 7 -3.47 2.32 8.36
C LEU A 7 -3.34 2.74 9.84
N PRO A 8 -2.23 2.38 10.52
CA PRO A 8 -1.92 2.92 11.84
C PRO A 8 -1.83 4.46 11.83
N SER A 9 -2.02 5.12 12.97
CA SER A 9 -1.90 6.59 13.03
C SER A 9 -0.51 7.08 12.57
N ASP A 10 0.56 6.37 12.96
CA ASP A 10 1.94 6.60 12.51
C ASP A 10 2.35 5.58 11.45
N TRP A 11 1.68 5.64 10.30
CA TRP A 11 1.82 4.68 9.19
C TRP A 11 3.12 4.81 8.40
N MET A 12 3.84 5.94 8.50
CA MET A 12 5.16 6.13 7.89
C MET A 12 6.23 6.47 8.92
N THR A 13 7.45 6.07 8.59
CA THR A 13 8.64 6.54 9.30
C THR A 13 8.88 8.05 9.11
N ALA A 14 9.70 8.62 9.99
CA ALA A 14 10.25 9.95 9.77
C ALA A 14 11.00 9.99 8.42
N ALA A 15 10.93 11.13 7.73
CA ALA A 15 11.60 11.26 6.45
C ALA A 15 13.13 11.17 6.62
N ALA A 16 13.79 10.40 5.77
CA ALA A 16 15.24 10.29 5.69
C ALA A 16 15.65 10.19 4.22
N SER A 17 16.74 10.85 3.83
CA SER A 17 17.25 10.80 2.44
C SER A 17 16.19 11.11 1.37
N ALA A 18 15.30 12.07 1.64
CA ALA A 18 14.18 12.47 0.76
C ALA A 18 13.14 11.38 0.45
N SER A 19 13.08 10.32 1.28
CA SER A 19 12.02 9.31 1.23
C SER A 19 11.39 9.09 2.61
N LYS A 20 10.19 8.52 2.59
CA LYS A 20 9.51 7.93 3.75
C LYS A 20 9.21 6.48 3.43
N SER A 21 9.21 5.64 4.46
CA SER A 21 8.97 4.21 4.31
C SER A 21 7.81 3.74 5.18
N LEU A 22 7.29 2.56 4.84
CA LEU A 22 6.31 1.83 5.63
C LEU A 22 6.70 1.78 7.12
N SER A 23 5.74 2.04 8.00
CA SER A 23 5.83 1.83 9.44
C SER A 23 4.64 0.99 9.91
N GLY A 24 4.88 0.08 10.85
CA GLY A 24 3.87 -0.84 11.38
C GLY A 24 3.53 -1.97 10.41
N THR A 25 2.33 -2.53 10.55
CA THR A 25 1.83 -3.63 9.70
C THR A 25 0.65 -3.14 8.89
N TRP A 26 0.75 -3.30 7.58
CA TRP A 26 -0.30 -2.92 6.63
C TRP A 26 -0.80 -4.22 6.00
N GLN A 27 -1.96 -4.68 6.45
CA GLN A 27 -2.55 -5.93 5.97
C GLN A 27 -4.06 -5.81 5.83
N ASP A 28 -4.58 -6.43 4.78
CA ASP A 28 -5.98 -6.82 4.66
C ASP A 28 -6.04 -8.33 4.88
N THR A 29 -6.81 -8.79 5.86
CA THR A 29 -6.92 -10.23 6.18
C THR A 29 -7.87 -10.97 5.25
N SER A 30 -8.67 -10.26 4.44
CA SER A 30 -9.68 -10.86 3.58
C SER A 30 -9.99 -9.95 2.38
N ALA A 31 -9.22 -10.11 1.30
CA ALA A 31 -9.42 -9.39 0.05
C ALA A 31 -10.87 -9.42 -0.44
N ASN A 32 -11.36 -8.26 -0.89
CA ASN A 32 -12.74 -8.09 -1.35
C ASN A 32 -13.01 -8.75 -2.70
N ALA A 33 -12.00 -8.87 -3.57
CA ALA A 33 -12.17 -9.36 -4.94
C ALA A 33 -10.90 -10.03 -5.50
N THR A 34 -11.10 -10.95 -6.44
CA THR A 34 -10.02 -11.57 -7.24
C THR A 34 -9.55 -10.63 -8.35
N GLY A 35 -8.23 -10.50 -8.52
CA GLY A 35 -7.63 -9.75 -9.61
C GLY A 35 -6.13 -9.53 -9.43
N THR A 36 -5.51 -8.81 -10.37
CA THR A 36 -4.09 -8.43 -10.28
C THR A 36 -3.95 -7.00 -9.78
N ALA A 37 -3.29 -6.82 -8.64
CA ALA A 37 -2.97 -5.51 -8.10
C ALA A 37 -1.87 -4.83 -8.94
N GLY A 38 -2.12 -3.60 -9.39
CA GLY A 38 -1.15 -2.81 -10.16
C GLY A 38 -1.04 -1.34 -9.72
N HIS A 39 -1.93 -0.87 -8.85
CA HIS A 39 -1.90 0.48 -8.29
C HIS A 39 -2.57 0.51 -6.92
N PHE A 40 -2.24 1.50 -6.11
CA PHE A 40 -2.91 1.79 -4.84
C PHE A 40 -3.35 3.26 -4.79
N ARG A 41 -4.22 3.55 -3.84
CA ARG A 41 -4.51 4.91 -3.37
C ARG A 41 -4.54 4.91 -1.84
N ILE A 42 -3.97 5.95 -1.22
CA ILE A 42 -4.10 6.22 0.22
C ILE A 42 -5.01 7.43 0.37
N TYR A 43 -6.06 7.27 1.15
CA TYR A 43 -7.04 8.31 1.43
C TYR A 43 -6.80 8.95 2.79
N ASP A 44 -7.36 10.13 3.00
CA ASP A 44 -7.55 10.68 4.34
C ASP A 44 -8.40 9.75 5.23
N SER A 45 -8.45 10.02 6.53
CA SER A 45 -9.21 9.21 7.48
C SER A 45 -10.73 9.23 7.26
N THR A 46 -11.24 10.12 6.41
CA THR A 46 -12.66 10.17 6.01
C THR A 46 -12.94 9.34 4.77
N GLY A 47 -11.90 8.85 4.07
CA GLY A 47 -12.00 8.11 2.82
C GLY A 47 -12.36 8.98 1.61
N ALA A 48 -12.44 10.31 1.77
CA ALA A 48 -12.97 11.20 0.75
C ALA A 48 -11.89 11.65 -0.24
N THR A 49 -10.70 12.00 0.24
CA THR A 49 -9.62 12.55 -0.58
C THR A 49 -8.47 11.57 -0.70
N ALA A 50 -8.10 11.20 -1.93
CA ALA A 50 -6.86 10.49 -2.19
C ALA A 50 -5.67 11.47 -2.11
N HIS A 51 -4.70 11.18 -1.25
CA HIS A 51 -3.50 12.00 -1.08
C HIS A 51 -2.29 11.40 -1.77
N ILE A 52 -2.24 10.07 -1.91
CA ILE A 52 -1.12 9.37 -2.53
C ILE A 52 -1.69 8.32 -3.47
N GLU A 53 -1.11 8.23 -4.67
CA GLU A 53 -1.30 7.12 -5.58
C GLU A 53 0.04 6.68 -6.14
N GLY A 54 0.11 5.42 -6.56
CA GLY A 54 1.34 4.86 -7.05
C GLY A 54 1.17 3.47 -7.61
N SER A 55 2.28 2.92 -8.08
CA SER A 55 2.38 1.59 -8.65
C SER A 55 2.43 0.51 -7.57
N ILE A 56 1.85 -0.65 -7.88
CA ILE A 56 2.04 -1.87 -7.09
C ILE A 56 2.88 -2.86 -7.90
N THR A 57 3.86 -3.48 -7.24
CA THR A 57 4.53 -4.70 -7.74
C THR A 57 4.52 -5.80 -6.69
N ALA A 58 4.99 -7.00 -7.06
CA ALA A 58 5.35 -8.00 -6.07
C ALA A 58 6.63 -7.58 -5.33
N THR A 59 6.93 -8.24 -4.21
CA THR A 59 8.14 -8.04 -3.43
C THR A 59 9.40 -8.17 -4.30
N GLY A 60 10.28 -7.16 -4.25
CA GLY A 60 11.49 -7.06 -5.06
C GLY A 60 11.27 -6.53 -6.49
N GLY A 61 10.06 -6.06 -6.80
CA GLY A 61 9.70 -5.52 -8.12
C GLY A 61 9.98 -4.02 -8.29
N GLY A 62 10.22 -3.28 -7.20
CA GLY A 62 10.61 -1.88 -7.21
C GLY A 62 9.46 -0.88 -7.44
N GLY A 63 8.20 -1.30 -7.30
CA GLY A 63 7.06 -0.37 -7.28
C GLY A 63 7.03 0.52 -6.05
N ASP A 64 6.22 1.57 -6.08
CA ASP A 64 6.04 2.48 -4.94
C ASP A 64 5.48 1.73 -3.72
N MET A 65 4.67 0.70 -3.96
CA MET A 65 4.21 -0.29 -2.99
C MET A 65 4.49 -1.71 -3.49
N GLU A 66 4.94 -2.58 -2.60
CA GLU A 66 5.13 -4.00 -2.88
C GLU A 66 4.21 -4.85 -2.02
N LEU A 67 3.59 -5.86 -2.65
CA LEU A 67 2.77 -6.85 -1.98
C LEU A 67 3.50 -8.20 -1.88
N ASP A 68 3.04 -9.04 -0.96
CA ASP A 68 3.44 -10.44 -0.87
C ASP A 68 3.08 -11.21 -2.15
N ASN A 69 1.92 -10.92 -2.74
CA ASN A 69 1.46 -11.47 -4.01
C ASN A 69 0.48 -10.49 -4.69
N THR A 70 0.74 -10.12 -5.94
CA THR A 70 -0.15 -9.22 -6.69
C THR A 70 -1.33 -9.94 -7.34
N SER A 71 -1.27 -11.27 -7.51
CA SER A 71 -2.38 -12.08 -8.00
C SER A 71 -3.29 -12.45 -6.82
N ILE A 72 -4.24 -11.57 -6.50
CA ILE A 72 -5.10 -11.67 -5.34
C ILE A 72 -6.33 -12.53 -5.66
N ALA A 73 -6.68 -13.44 -4.75
CA ALA A 73 -7.97 -14.12 -4.73
C ALA A 73 -8.88 -13.54 -3.63
N THR A 74 -10.19 -13.50 -3.83
CA THR A 74 -11.15 -13.11 -2.79
C THR A 74 -10.94 -13.92 -1.50
N GLY A 75 -10.93 -13.24 -0.36
CA GLY A 75 -10.70 -13.85 0.96
C GLY A 75 -9.25 -14.17 1.28
N GLN A 76 -8.31 -13.93 0.35
CA GLN A 76 -6.88 -14.06 0.62
C GLN A 76 -6.41 -12.90 1.51
N GLN A 77 -5.47 -13.17 2.41
CA GLN A 77 -4.70 -12.12 3.06
C GLN A 77 -3.79 -11.42 2.06
N VAL A 78 -3.72 -10.10 2.15
CA VAL A 78 -2.82 -9.24 1.39
C VAL A 78 -1.97 -8.47 2.38
N THR A 79 -0.65 -8.55 2.23
CA THR A 79 0.32 -7.87 3.08
C THR A 79 1.17 -6.94 2.25
N VAL A 80 1.26 -5.68 2.66
CA VAL A 80 2.23 -4.74 2.09
C VAL A 80 3.59 -5.02 2.73
N THR A 81 4.56 -5.43 1.91
CA THR A 81 5.92 -5.75 2.36
C THR A 81 6.84 -4.53 2.32
N THR A 82 6.63 -3.65 1.33
CA THR A 82 7.35 -2.40 1.17
C THR A 82 6.38 -1.30 0.77
N PHE A 83 6.58 -0.10 1.31
CA PHE A 83 6.02 1.14 0.77
C PHE A 83 7.10 2.21 0.85
N THR A 84 7.32 2.92 -0.25
CA THR A 84 8.26 4.04 -0.32
C THR A 84 7.58 5.24 -0.96
N LEU A 85 7.59 6.36 -0.23
CA LEU A 85 7.15 7.65 -0.74
C LEU A 85 8.38 8.52 -0.98
N MET A 86 8.67 8.83 -2.23
CA MET A 86 9.71 9.79 -2.59
C MET A 86 9.14 11.21 -2.61
N ALA A 87 9.99 12.23 -2.37
CA ALA A 87 9.58 13.64 -2.33
C ALA A 87 8.81 14.14 -3.58
N GLY A 88 8.91 13.46 -4.73
CA GLY A 88 8.18 13.80 -5.95
C GLY A 88 6.75 13.22 -6.05
N ASN A 89 6.36 12.32 -5.14
CA ASN A 89 5.06 11.65 -5.14
C ASN A 89 4.11 12.20 -4.04
N ALA A 90 4.39 13.41 -3.53
CA ALA A 90 3.61 14.06 -2.46
C ALA A 90 2.69 15.18 -3.00
#